data_AF-A0A348UYV4-F1
#
_entry.id   AF-A0A348UYV4-F1
#
_cell.length_a   1.000
_cell.length_b   1.000
_cell.length_c   1.000
_cell.angle_alpha   90.00
_cell.angle_beta   90.00
_cell.angle_gamma   90.00
#
_symmetry.space_group_name_H-M   'P 1'
#
loop_
_entity.id
_entity.type
_entity.pdbx_description
1 polymer ?
#
loop_
_entity_poly.entity_id
_entity_poly.type
_entity_poly.pdbx_seq_one_letter_code
_entity_poly.pdbx_strand_id
1 'polypeptide(L)'
;MMKILFNPFEDRTDRDVRNFLGSAFIRALHKGDHTPVAQAVSDLGRKKLPDRAQSYIKARHERYTAVLSQISSNPLLGADIYATACLLWDEALFFECHEWLEQNYRAAQGQEKKVLQAMIRTAGTFELLAYKRKKAAVSVAAKALAVLEPHLLQVPESFDIHPKMARLRAVIKDA
;
A
#
# COMPACT_ATOMS: atom_id res chain seq x y z
N MET A 1 26.48 0.57 -17.67
CA MET A 1 25.05 0.83 -17.94
C MET A 1 24.37 1.23 -16.64
N MET A 2 23.57 2.30 -16.61
CA MET A 2 22.71 2.57 -15.45
C MET A 2 21.64 1.49 -15.35
N LYS A 3 21.54 0.83 -14.19
CA LYS A 3 20.48 -0.15 -13.91
C LYS A 3 19.14 0.61 -13.83
N ILE A 4 18.27 0.43 -14.82
CA ILE A 4 16.93 1.02 -14.82
C ILE A 4 16.15 0.40 -13.67
N LEU A 5 15.74 1.22 -12.70
CA LEU A 5 14.93 0.78 -11.56
C LEU A 5 13.47 0.63 -11.98
N PHE A 6 12.77 -0.32 -11.35
CA PHE A 6 11.32 -0.48 -11.53
C PHE A 6 10.60 0.81 -11.13
N ASN A 7 9.72 1.33 -11.99
CA ASN A 7 8.99 2.57 -11.73
C ASN A 7 7.59 2.58 -12.40
N PRO A 8 6.52 2.28 -11.66
CA PRO A 8 5.16 2.20 -12.19
C PRO A 8 4.55 3.57 -12.53
N PHE A 9 5.19 4.68 -12.15
CA PHE A 9 4.73 6.02 -12.52
C PHE A 9 5.17 6.38 -13.94
N GLU A 10 6.36 5.97 -14.35
CA GLU A 10 6.98 6.36 -15.62
C GLU A 10 6.93 5.26 -16.69
N ASP A 11 6.79 3.98 -16.28
CA ASP A 11 6.79 2.83 -17.19
C ASP A 11 5.46 2.06 -17.09
N ARG A 12 4.80 1.86 -18.24
CA ARG A 12 3.51 1.17 -18.33
C ARG A 12 3.63 -0.32 -17.96
N THR A 13 4.70 -0.99 -18.36
CA THR A 13 4.93 -2.41 -18.03
C THR A 13 5.07 -2.57 -16.53
N ASP A 14 5.86 -1.71 -15.89
CA ASP A 14 6.04 -1.73 -14.44
C ASP A 14 4.71 -1.45 -13.72
N ARG A 15 3.91 -0.51 -14.23
CA ARG A 15 2.57 -0.23 -13.71
C ARG A 15 1.65 -1.43 -13.81
N ASP A 16 1.60 -2.07 -14.97
CA ASP A 16 0.73 -3.23 -15.22
C ASP A 16 1.14 -4.41 -14.33
N VAL A 17 2.45 -4.63 -14.13
CA VAL A 17 2.99 -5.64 -13.22
C VAL A 17 2.57 -5.37 -11.77
N ARG A 18 2.80 -4.15 -11.26
CA ARG A 18 2.38 -3.77 -9.89
C ARG A 18 0.88 -3.94 -9.72
N ASN A 19 0.09 -3.38 -10.63
CA ASN A 19 -1.37 -3.38 -10.50
C ASN A 19 -1.93 -4.81 -10.56
N PHE A 20 -1.39 -5.66 -11.42
CA PHE A 20 -1.81 -7.06 -11.52
C PHE A 20 -1.50 -7.84 -10.25
N LEU A 21 -0.29 -7.70 -9.71
CA LEU A 21 0.12 -8.32 -8.45
C LEU A 21 -0.69 -7.80 -7.26
N GLY A 22 -0.80 -6.48 -7.10
CA GLY A 22 -1.55 -5.87 -6.02
C GLY A 22 -3.01 -6.30 -6.04
N SER A 23 -3.66 -6.29 -7.22
CA SER A 23 -5.04 -6.77 -7.37
C SER A 23 -5.19 -8.24 -6.97
N ALA A 24 -4.24 -9.09 -7.35
CA ALA A 24 -4.25 -10.50 -6.97
C ALA A 24 -4.08 -10.67 -5.45
N PHE A 25 -3.19 -9.89 -4.85
CA PHE A 25 -2.97 -9.90 -3.42
C PHE A 25 -4.17 -9.40 -2.62
N ILE A 26 -4.84 -8.33 -3.04
CA ILE A 26 -6.08 -7.91 -2.36
C ILE A 26 -7.16 -8.98 -2.45
N ARG A 27 -7.29 -9.69 -3.58
CA ARG A 27 -8.20 -10.85 -3.67
C ARG A 27 -7.82 -11.98 -2.72
N ALA A 28 -6.52 -12.22 -2.54
CA ALA A 28 -6.01 -13.22 -1.60
C ALA A 28 -6.35 -12.84 -0.15
N LEU A 29 -6.19 -11.57 0.23
CA LEU A 29 -6.55 -11.07 1.56
C LEU A 29 -8.04 -11.30 1.87
N HIS A 30 -8.93 -10.93 0.94
CA HIS A 30 -10.38 -11.13 1.12
C HIS A 30 -10.79 -12.59 1.28
N LYS A 31 -10.06 -13.51 0.65
CA LYS A 31 -10.39 -14.94 0.65
C LYS A 31 -9.64 -15.72 1.74
N GLY A 32 -8.62 -15.14 2.36
CA GLY A 32 -7.65 -15.88 3.17
C GLY A 32 -6.96 -17.00 2.37
N ASP A 33 -6.75 -16.79 1.06
CA ASP A 33 -6.26 -17.81 0.14
C ASP A 33 -5.05 -17.29 -0.63
N HIS A 34 -3.95 -18.06 -0.62
CA HIS A 34 -2.71 -17.72 -1.32
C HIS A 34 -2.78 -17.91 -2.84
N THR A 35 -3.75 -18.69 -3.34
CA THR A 35 -3.86 -19.11 -4.74
C THR A 35 -3.88 -17.93 -5.73
N PRO A 36 -4.62 -16.83 -5.51
CA PRO A 36 -4.62 -15.69 -6.44
C PRO A 36 -3.23 -15.09 -6.66
N VAL A 37 -2.39 -15.01 -5.62
CA VAL A 37 -1.03 -14.50 -5.70
C VAL A 37 -0.14 -15.47 -6.47
N ALA A 38 -0.18 -16.76 -6.12
CA ALA A 38 0.62 -17.78 -6.79
C ALA A 38 0.33 -17.84 -8.30
N GLN A 39 -0.95 -17.75 -8.67
CA GLN A 39 -1.39 -17.70 -10.06
C GLN A 39 -0.85 -16.45 -10.77
N ALA A 40 -0.96 -15.28 -10.14
CA ALA A 40 -0.49 -14.03 -10.73
C ALA A 40 1.04 -14.03 -10.96
N VAL A 41 1.81 -14.57 -10.02
CA VAL A 41 3.27 -14.75 -10.16
C VAL A 41 3.58 -15.71 -11.32
N SER A 42 2.87 -16.83 -11.41
CA SER A 42 3.03 -17.79 -12.52
C SER A 42 2.74 -17.15 -13.88
N ASP A 43 1.64 -16.41 -14.00
CA ASP A 43 1.24 -15.77 -15.26
C ASP A 43 2.20 -14.66 -15.69
N LEU A 44 2.75 -13.90 -14.74
CA LEU A 44 3.80 -12.93 -15.04
C LEU A 44 5.14 -13.61 -15.39
N GLY A 45 5.47 -14.73 -14.76
CA GLY A 45 6.68 -15.51 -15.04
C GLY A 45 6.73 -16.11 -16.44
N ARG A 46 5.57 -16.35 -17.06
CA ARG A 46 5.45 -16.79 -18.46
C ARG A 46 5.74 -15.69 -19.48
N LYS A 47 5.72 -14.41 -19.06
CA LYS A 47 5.97 -13.26 -19.93
C LYS A 47 7.46 -12.94 -19.96
N LYS A 48 7.96 -12.48 -21.12
CA LYS A 48 9.32 -11.93 -21.24
C LYS A 48 9.38 -10.53 -20.65
N LEU A 49 9.50 -10.43 -19.33
CA LEU A 49 9.59 -9.18 -18.58
C LEU A 49 11.04 -8.75 -18.36
N PRO A 50 11.32 -7.44 -18.25
CA PRO A 50 12.66 -6.98 -17.91
C PRO A 50 13.06 -7.37 -16.47
N ASP A 51 14.37 -7.53 -16.22
CA ASP A 51 14.91 -7.98 -14.92
C ASP A 51 14.43 -7.14 -13.72
N ARG A 52 14.22 -5.83 -13.94
CA ARG A 52 13.69 -4.92 -12.91
C ARG A 52 12.29 -5.34 -12.45
N ALA A 53 11.44 -5.77 -13.38
CA ALA A 53 10.08 -6.23 -13.09
C ALA A 53 10.11 -7.61 -12.43
N GLN A 54 10.98 -8.52 -12.90
CA GLN A 54 11.15 -9.83 -12.26
C GLN A 54 11.62 -9.71 -10.81
N SER A 55 12.59 -8.82 -10.55
CA SER A 55 13.08 -8.52 -9.20
C SER A 55 11.97 -7.96 -8.31
N TYR A 56 11.15 -7.05 -8.85
CA TYR A 56 9.99 -6.51 -8.15
C TYR A 56 8.96 -7.61 -7.81
N ILE A 57 8.62 -8.47 -8.77
CA ILE A 57 7.67 -9.59 -8.59
C ILE A 57 8.13 -10.49 -7.45
N LYS A 58 9.41 -10.90 -7.44
CA LYS A 58 9.97 -11.74 -6.38
C LYS A 58 9.85 -11.09 -5.00
N ALA A 59 10.30 -9.85 -4.88
CA ALA A 59 10.25 -9.11 -3.60
C ALA A 59 8.81 -8.93 -3.09
N ARG A 60 7.85 -8.73 -3.99
CA ARG A 60 6.42 -8.62 -3.62
C ARG A 60 5.85 -9.96 -3.19
N HIS A 61 6.15 -11.03 -3.92
CA HIS A 61 5.67 -12.38 -3.58
C HIS A 61 6.10 -12.81 -2.17
N GLU A 62 7.35 -12.54 -1.80
CA GLU A 62 7.87 -12.83 -0.45
C GLU A 62 7.07 -12.09 0.63
N ARG A 63 6.86 -10.78 0.47
CA ARG A 63 6.07 -9.96 1.42
C ARG A 63 4.61 -10.37 1.48
N TYR A 64 3.98 -10.64 0.34
CA TYR A 64 2.59 -11.10 0.30
C TYR A 64 2.42 -12.43 1.04
N THR A 65 3.36 -13.36 0.85
CA THR A 65 3.35 -14.65 1.55
C THR A 65 3.50 -14.47 3.05
N ALA A 66 4.38 -13.56 3.48
CA ALA A 66 4.55 -13.23 4.89
C ALA A 66 3.27 -12.65 5.50
N VAL A 67 2.65 -11.66 4.84
CA VAL A 67 1.40 -11.04 5.32
C VAL A 67 0.26 -12.06 5.39
N LEU A 68 0.05 -12.86 4.34
CA LEU A 68 -1.01 -13.86 4.31
C LEU A 68 -0.82 -14.93 5.40
N SER A 69 0.44 -15.31 5.67
CA SER A 69 0.76 -16.23 6.77
C SER A 69 0.43 -15.61 8.13
N GLN A 70 0.78 -14.34 8.35
CA GLN A 70 0.46 -13.63 9.59
C GLN A 70 -1.05 -13.53 9.82
N ILE A 71 -1.81 -13.14 8.79
CA ILE A 71 -3.28 -13.05 8.87
C ILE A 71 -3.90 -14.43 9.12
N SER A 72 -3.42 -15.47 8.43
CA SER A 72 -3.91 -16.84 8.64
C SER A 72 -3.66 -17.34 10.06
N SER A 73 -2.54 -16.94 10.67
CA SER A 73 -2.20 -17.30 12.05
C SER A 73 -2.94 -16.47 13.11
N ASN A 74 -3.53 -15.34 12.73
CA ASN A 74 -4.28 -14.46 13.61
C ASN A 74 -5.57 -13.94 12.93
N PRO A 75 -6.68 -14.71 12.99
CA PRO A 75 -7.93 -14.35 12.32
C PRO A 75 -8.52 -13.00 12.75
N LEU A 76 -8.26 -12.55 13.98
CA LEU A 76 -8.72 -11.24 14.47
C LEU A 76 -8.04 -10.08 13.72
N LEU A 77 -6.77 -10.26 13.33
CA LEU A 77 -6.05 -9.29 12.51
C LEU A 77 -6.71 -9.14 11.13
N GLY A 78 -7.10 -10.25 10.50
CA GLY A 78 -7.73 -10.26 9.17
C GLY A 78 -9.16 -9.71 9.17
N ALA A 79 -9.87 -9.76 10.30
CA ALA A 79 -11.21 -9.21 10.44
C ALA A 79 -11.22 -7.69 10.62
N ASP A 80 -10.14 -7.10 11.13
CA ASP A 80 -9.99 -5.65 11.28
C ASP A 80 -9.30 -5.05 10.04
N ILE A 81 -10.08 -4.28 9.28
CA ILE A 81 -9.63 -3.57 8.08
C ILE A 81 -8.43 -2.67 8.37
N TYR A 82 -8.43 -1.97 9.51
CA TYR A 82 -7.42 -0.98 9.85
C TYR A 82 -6.16 -1.62 10.43
N ALA A 83 -6.30 -2.72 11.19
CA ALA A 83 -5.16 -3.53 11.60
C ALA A 83 -4.46 -4.17 10.40
N THR A 84 -5.22 -4.70 9.44
CA THR A 84 -4.68 -5.21 8.17
C THR A 84 -3.95 -4.09 7.41
N ALA A 85 -4.55 -2.90 7.30
CA ALA A 85 -3.90 -1.75 6.65
C ALA A 85 -2.59 -1.34 7.36
N CYS A 86 -2.53 -1.45 8.69
CA CYS A 86 -1.31 -1.20 9.46
C CYS A 86 -0.22 -2.22 9.12
N LEU A 87 -0.55 -3.52 9.12
CA LEU A 87 0.39 -4.56 8.72
C LEU A 87 0.95 -4.34 7.31
N LEU A 88 0.09 -3.98 6.35
CA LEU A 88 0.53 -3.68 4.98
C LEU A 88 1.50 -2.50 4.94
N TRP A 89 1.24 -1.47 5.75
CA TRP A 89 2.15 -0.34 5.87
C TRP A 89 3.51 -0.74 6.44
N ASP A 90 3.53 -1.53 7.51
CA ASP A 90 4.75 -1.93 8.21
C ASP A 90 5.63 -2.81 7.31
N GLU A 91 5.01 -3.63 6.47
CA GLU A 91 5.66 -4.39 5.39
C GLU A 91 6.03 -3.52 4.16
N ALA A 92 5.90 -2.20 4.25
CA ALA A 92 6.11 -1.22 3.19
C ALA A 92 5.38 -1.55 1.87
N LEU A 93 4.23 -2.22 1.97
CA LEU A 93 3.29 -2.50 0.88
C LEU A 93 2.35 -1.31 0.70
N PHE A 94 2.91 -0.11 0.47
CA PHE A 94 2.16 1.15 0.46
C PHE A 94 1.07 1.21 -0.63
N PHE A 95 1.36 0.68 -1.82
CA PHE A 95 0.37 0.54 -2.88
C PHE A 95 -0.80 -0.35 -2.44
N GLU A 96 -0.52 -1.50 -1.85
CA GLU A 96 -1.56 -2.44 -1.42
C GLU A 96 -2.33 -1.91 -0.21
N CYS A 97 -1.66 -1.21 0.71
CA CYS A 97 -2.29 -0.46 1.80
C CYS A 97 -3.29 0.58 1.26
N HIS A 98 -2.89 1.34 0.23
CA HIS A 98 -3.77 2.28 -0.47
C HIS A 98 -5.00 1.57 -1.05
N GLU A 99 -4.79 0.52 -1.87
CA GLU A 99 -5.87 -0.23 -2.51
C GLU A 99 -6.84 -0.85 -1.49
N TRP A 100 -6.31 -1.43 -0.41
CA TRP A 100 -7.10 -2.03 0.66
C TRP A 100 -8.01 -1.01 1.35
N LEU A 101 -7.46 0.16 1.72
CA LEU A 101 -8.23 1.24 2.33
C LEU A 101 -9.26 1.83 1.34
N GLU A 102 -8.91 1.93 0.06
CA GLU A 102 -9.80 2.48 -0.98
C GLU A 102 -11.05 1.62 -1.21
N GLN A 103 -10.96 0.30 -1.08
CA GLN A 103 -12.13 -0.58 -1.20
C GLN A 103 -13.20 -0.29 -0.16
N ASN A 104 -12.80 0.12 1.04
CA ASN A 104 -13.68 0.46 2.15
C ASN A 104 -14.18 1.92 2.09
N TYR A 105 -13.52 2.78 1.30
CA TYR A 105 -13.86 4.19 1.15
C TYR A 105 -15.26 4.44 0.56
N ARG A 106 -15.71 3.56 -0.33
CA ARG A 106 -17.02 3.75 -1.01
C ARG A 106 -18.18 3.65 -0.03
N ALA A 107 -18.10 2.75 0.95
CA ALA A 107 -19.13 2.55 1.96
C ALA A 107 -19.10 3.62 3.07
N ALA A 108 -17.93 4.20 3.36
CA ALA A 108 -17.78 5.23 4.39
C ALA A 108 -18.53 6.53 4.05
N GLN A 109 -19.05 7.18 5.08
CA GLN A 109 -19.80 8.44 4.98
C GLN A 109 -19.29 9.49 5.97
N GLY A 110 -19.72 10.74 5.80
CA GLY A 110 -19.47 11.82 6.75
C GLY A 110 -17.99 11.99 7.14
N GLN A 111 -17.73 11.99 8.44
CA GLN A 111 -16.41 12.22 9.00
C GLN A 111 -15.46 11.04 8.80
N GLU A 112 -15.96 9.81 8.96
CA GLU A 112 -15.21 8.58 8.70
C GLU A 112 -14.63 8.57 7.29
N LYS A 113 -15.44 8.95 6.29
CA LYS A 113 -15.00 9.05 4.90
C LYS A 113 -13.81 10.01 4.75
N LYS A 114 -13.84 11.17 5.41
CA LYS A 114 -12.75 12.15 5.34
C LYS A 114 -11.46 11.60 5.95
N VAL A 115 -11.56 10.97 7.12
CA VAL A 115 -10.42 10.36 7.82
C VAL A 115 -9.84 9.22 6.99
N LEU A 116 -10.68 8.32 6.47
CA LEU A 116 -10.25 7.24 5.59
C LEU A 116 -9.56 7.76 4.33
N GLN A 117 -10.05 8.84 3.72
CA GLN A 117 -9.36 9.48 2.61
C GLN A 117 -7.96 9.97 2.99
N ALA A 118 -7.79 10.49 4.20
CA ALA A 118 -6.50 10.95 4.69
C ALA A 118 -5.53 9.78 4.96
N MET A 119 -6.04 8.63 5.42
CA MET A 119 -5.26 7.39 5.54
C MET A 119 -4.82 6.86 4.17
N ILE A 120 -5.71 6.87 3.17
CA ILE A 120 -5.38 6.53 1.78
C ILE A 120 -4.28 7.45 1.23
N ARG A 121 -4.41 8.76 1.44
CA ARG A 121 -3.35 9.73 1.07
C ARG A 121 -2.05 9.46 1.79
N THR A 122 -2.11 9.05 3.05
CA THR A 122 -0.93 8.66 3.83
C THR A 122 -0.20 7.51 3.13
N ALA A 123 -0.90 6.43 2.74
CA ALA A 123 -0.32 5.33 1.94
C ALA A 123 0.25 5.84 0.60
N GLY A 124 -0.51 6.66 -0.11
CA GLY A 124 -0.08 7.27 -1.38
C GLY A 124 1.20 8.11 -1.27
N THR A 125 1.41 8.85 -0.18
CA THR A 125 2.65 9.61 0.05
C THR A 125 3.87 8.70 0.05
N PHE A 126 3.83 7.58 0.76
CA PHE A 126 5.01 6.71 0.88
C PHE A 126 5.22 5.82 -0.33
N GLU A 127 4.15 5.47 -1.06
CA GLU A 127 4.27 4.92 -2.41
C GLU A 127 5.03 5.89 -3.32
N LEU A 128 4.65 7.18 -3.36
CA LEU A 128 5.37 8.18 -4.17
C LEU A 128 6.86 8.32 -3.77
N LEU A 129 7.16 8.25 -2.47
CA LEU A 129 8.54 8.32 -1.98
C LEU A 129 9.37 7.10 -2.38
N ALA A 130 8.78 5.91 -2.40
CA ALA A 130 9.45 4.68 -2.84
C ALA A 130 10.00 4.81 -4.27
N TYR A 131 9.36 5.65 -5.10
CA TYR A 131 9.77 5.94 -6.48
C TYR A 131 10.41 7.33 -6.67
N LYS A 132 10.93 7.93 -5.59
CA LYS A 132 11.64 9.23 -5.58
C LYS A 132 10.80 10.40 -6.12
N ARG A 133 9.46 10.32 -6.05
CA ARG A 133 8.54 11.39 -6.47
C ARG A 133 8.30 12.40 -5.34
N LYS A 134 9.39 12.97 -4.80
CA LYS A 134 9.38 13.84 -3.60
C LYS A 134 8.37 14.98 -3.68
N LYS A 135 8.39 15.79 -4.75
CA LYS A 135 7.49 16.94 -4.91
C LYS A 135 6.01 16.55 -4.82
N ALA A 136 5.62 15.44 -5.46
CA ALA A 136 4.26 14.94 -5.39
C ALA A 136 3.95 14.40 -3.98
N ALA A 137 4.87 13.65 -3.38
CA ALA A 137 4.72 13.11 -2.03
C ALA A 137 4.47 14.20 -0.98
N VAL A 138 5.19 15.33 -1.06
CA VAL A 138 5.02 16.49 -0.17
C VAL A 138 3.61 17.07 -0.27
N SER A 139 3.12 17.28 -1.50
CA SER A 139 1.76 17.79 -1.72
C SER A 139 0.69 16.86 -1.15
N VAL A 140 0.85 15.54 -1.33
CA VAL A 140 -0.09 14.54 -0.80
C VAL A 140 0.02 14.46 0.73
N ALA A 141 1.23 14.55 1.29
CA ALA A 141 1.47 14.51 2.73
C ALA A 141 0.78 15.69 3.45
N ALA A 142 0.91 16.90 2.90
CA ALA A 142 0.27 18.08 3.44
C ALA A 142 -1.27 17.94 3.47
N LYS A 143 -1.86 17.39 2.40
CA LYS A 143 -3.30 17.12 2.32
C LYS A 143 -3.77 16.02 3.28
N ALA A 144 -2.91 15.07 3.62
CA ALA A 144 -3.21 14.04 4.62
C ALA A 144 -3.20 14.65 6.02
N LEU A 145 -2.12 15.36 6.39
CA LEU A 145 -1.96 15.97 7.72
C LEU A 145 -3.04 17.01 8.02
N ALA A 146 -3.41 17.85 7.05
CA ALA A 146 -4.47 18.84 7.22
C ALA A 146 -5.82 18.23 7.66
N VAL A 147 -6.05 16.94 7.36
CA VAL A 147 -7.24 16.21 7.83
C VAL A 147 -6.93 15.43 9.10
N LEU A 148 -5.79 14.74 9.19
CA LEU A 148 -5.47 13.87 10.33
C LEU A 148 -5.28 14.64 11.64
N GLU A 149 -4.64 15.81 11.60
CA GLU A 149 -4.34 16.60 12.82
C GLU A 149 -5.61 17.02 13.59
N PRO A 150 -6.62 17.65 12.97
CA PRO A 150 -7.85 18.00 13.68
C PRO A 150 -8.78 16.81 13.99
N HIS A 151 -8.52 15.62 13.42
CA HIS A 151 -9.42 14.45 13.52
C HIS A 151 -8.72 13.22 14.10
N LEU A 152 -7.64 13.42 14.85
CA LEU A 152 -6.79 12.35 15.37
C LEU A 152 -7.57 11.29 16.16
N LEU A 153 -8.50 11.71 17.01
CA LEU A 153 -9.33 10.81 17.83
C LEU A 153 -10.33 9.98 17.01
N GLN A 154 -10.54 10.31 15.74
CA GLN A 154 -11.41 9.57 14.83
C GLN A 154 -10.63 8.60 13.95
N VAL A 155 -9.30 8.58 14.06
CA VAL A 155 -8.49 7.57 13.37
C VAL A 155 -8.57 6.28 14.19
N PRO A 156 -8.90 5.14 13.57
CA PRO A 156 -8.94 3.85 14.25
C PRO A 156 -7.60 3.54 14.92
N GLU A 157 -7.65 3.16 16.21
CA GLU A 157 -6.47 2.87 17.01
C GLU A 157 -5.59 1.79 16.38
N SER A 158 -6.22 0.76 15.80
CA SER A 158 -5.52 -0.35 15.14
C SER A 158 -4.75 0.04 13.87
N PHE A 159 -4.95 1.25 13.33
CA PHE A 159 -4.11 1.76 12.24
C PHE A 159 -2.78 2.34 12.73
N ASP A 160 -2.60 2.58 14.04
CA ASP A 160 -1.42 3.19 14.66
C ASP A 160 -0.90 4.43 13.89
N ILE A 161 -1.68 5.50 13.95
CA ILE A 161 -1.48 6.68 13.08
C ILE A 161 -0.32 7.58 13.52
N HIS A 162 0.04 7.58 14.81
CA HIS A 162 1.04 8.49 15.37
C HIS A 162 2.41 8.42 14.68
N PRO A 163 3.06 7.24 14.54
CA PRO A 163 4.34 7.15 13.84
C PRO A 163 4.22 7.52 12.36
N LYS A 164 3.07 7.25 11.74
CA LYS A 164 2.80 7.55 10.33
C LYS A 164 2.72 9.08 10.12
N MET A 165 2.01 9.80 11.00
CA MET A 165 1.96 11.26 11.00
C MET A 165 3.33 11.91 11.27
N ALA A 166 4.12 11.36 12.19
CA ALA A 166 5.48 11.85 12.42
C ALA A 166 6.32 11.78 11.13
N ARG A 167 6.22 10.67 10.39
CA ARG A 167 6.90 10.53 9.09
C ARG A 167 6.32 11.47 8.02
N LEU A 168 5.01 11.71 7.97
CA LEU A 168 4.42 12.69 7.05
C LEU A 168 4.98 14.10 7.30
N ARG A 169 5.13 14.51 8.58
CA ARG A 169 5.70 15.81 8.94
C ARG A 169 7.15 15.93 8.48
N ALA A 170 7.95 14.87 8.65
CA ALA A 170 9.32 14.84 8.17
C ALA A 170 9.40 15.03 6.64
N VAL A 171 8.52 14.37 5.89
CA VAL A 171 8.46 14.51 4.41
C VAL A 171 8.23 15.96 3.98
N ILE A 172 7.38 16.71 4.71
CA ILE A 172 7.10 18.12 4.40
C ILE A 172 8.26 19.02 4.81
N LYS A 173 8.89 18.74 5.96
CA LYS A 173 10.02 19.52 6.47
C LYS A 173 11.25 19.43 5.57
N ASP A 174 11.46 18.26 4.96
CA ASP A 174 12.61 17.97 4.10
C ASP A 174 12.39 18.37 2.62
N ALA A 175 11.32 19.11 2.32
CA ALA A 175 10.90 19.54 0.98
C ALA A 175 11.52 20.88 0.56
#